data_AF-A0A552QBQ6-F1
#
_entry.id   AF-A0A552QBQ6-F1
#
_cell.length_a   1.000
_cell.length_b   1.000
_cell.length_c   1.000
_cell.angle_alpha   90.00
_cell.angle_beta   90.00
_cell.angle_gamma   90.00
#
_symmetry.space_group_name_H-M   'P 1'
#
loop_
_entity.id
_entity.type
_entity.pdbx_description
1 polymer ?
#
loop_
_entity_poly.entity_id
_entity_poly.type
_entity_poly.pdbx_seq_one_letter_code
_entity_poly.pdbx_strand_id
1 'polypeptide(L)'
;MELYLKQIPIPKPEQRIVLAGDHTPWPRTEAPTLKHRTYEYGAKVISGKPITLGHGYSTLAWIPEGEGSWALPFRHEQISSHETPIKGAVLQRTQVCRHLQQRPITLWDSEYG
;
A
#
# COMPACT_ATOMS: atom_id res chain seq x y z
N MET A 1 -13.12 -3.45 2.56
CA MET A 1 -12.92 -2.07 3.05
C MET A 1 -14.06 -1.59 3.93
N GLU A 2 -15.34 -1.60 3.50
CA GLU A 2 -16.45 -1.06 4.31
C GLU A 2 -16.52 -1.61 5.74
N LEU A 3 -16.31 -2.93 5.91
CA LEU A 3 -16.27 -3.56 7.23
C LEU A 3 -15.15 -3.00 8.12
N TYR A 4 -13.98 -2.71 7.55
CA TYR A 4 -12.81 -2.21 8.27
C TYR A 4 -12.93 -0.74 8.62
N LEU A 5 -13.60 0.05 7.78
CA LEU A 5 -13.92 1.45 8.08
C LEU A 5 -14.79 1.56 9.35
N LYS A 6 -15.67 0.59 9.59
CA LYS A 6 -16.49 0.53 10.82
C LYS A 6 -15.68 0.20 12.09
N GLN A 7 -14.46 -0.28 11.96
CA GLN A 7 -13.57 -0.59 13.09
C GLN A 7 -12.74 0.62 13.52
N ILE A 8 -12.70 1.69 12.71
CA ILE A 8 -12.01 2.92 13.09
C ILE A 8 -12.87 3.66 14.12
N PRO A 9 -12.34 3.99 15.30
CA PRO A 9 -13.05 4.84 16.24
C PRO A 9 -13.31 6.21 15.62
N ILE A 10 -14.43 6.83 15.98
CA ILE A 10 -14.72 8.20 15.53
C ILE A 10 -13.63 9.11 16.13
N PRO A 11 -12.79 9.76 15.30
CA PRO A 11 -11.71 10.59 15.80
C PRO A 11 -12.28 11.82 16.51
N LYS A 12 -11.66 12.19 17.64
CA LYS A 12 -11.93 13.47 18.29
C LYS A 12 -11.52 14.62 17.36
N PRO A 13 -12.10 15.83 17.48
CA PRO A 13 -11.76 16.96 16.61
C PRO A 13 -10.25 17.29 16.53
N GLU A 14 -9.52 17.05 17.61
CA GLU A 14 -8.07 17.26 17.73
C GLU A 14 -7.21 16.11 17.17
N GLN A 15 -7.81 14.96 16.84
CA GLN A 15 -7.11 13.78 16.32
C GLN A 15 -7.36 13.60 14.83
N ARG A 16 -6.36 13.08 14.10
CA ARG A 16 -6.51 12.74 12.68
C ARG A 16 -6.22 11.28 12.45
N ILE A 17 -6.96 10.67 11.53
CA ILE A 17 -6.70 9.31 11.08
C ILE A 17 -5.34 9.28 10.37
N VAL A 18 -4.46 8.38 10.79
CA VAL A 18 -3.18 8.12 10.13
C VAL A 18 -3.32 6.93 9.19
N LEU A 19 -3.01 7.14 7.92
CA LEU A 19 -2.90 6.08 6.93
C LEU A 19 -1.42 5.91 6.57
N ALA A 20 -0.96 4.67 6.50
CA ALA A 20 0.35 4.34 5.95
C ALA A 20 0.15 3.55 4.66
N GLY A 21 0.89 3.92 3.63
CA GLY A 21 0.94 3.17 2.39
C GLY A 21 2.33 2.66 2.09
N ASP A 22 2.38 1.48 1.48
CA ASP A 22 3.63 0.78 1.19
C ASP A 22 3.53 -0.05 -0.09
N HIS A 23 4.68 -0.23 -0.74
CA HIS A 23 4.84 -1.07 -1.93
C HIS A 23 5.62 -2.33 -1.56
N THR A 24 5.02 -3.50 -1.75
CA THR A 24 5.66 -4.78 -1.47
C THR A 24 5.87 -5.58 -2.75
N PRO A 25 7.12 -5.95 -3.10
CA PRO A 25 7.40 -6.84 -4.21
C PRO A 25 7.05 -8.30 -3.85
N TRP A 26 6.44 -9.03 -4.78
CA TRP A 26 6.17 -10.46 -4.67
C TRP A 26 6.89 -11.26 -5.76
N PRO A 27 8.07 -11.83 -5.46
CA PRO A 27 8.86 -12.59 -6.43
C PRO A 27 8.11 -13.80 -7.02
N ARG A 28 8.24 -13.95 -8.34
CA ARG A 28 7.68 -15.03 -9.17
C ARG A 28 8.67 -15.48 -10.25
N THR A 29 9.92 -15.71 -9.85
CA THR A 29 11.02 -16.06 -10.76
C THR A 29 10.78 -17.38 -11.48
N GLU A 30 10.26 -18.39 -10.77
CA GLU A 30 10.04 -19.74 -11.30
C GLU A 30 8.69 -19.93 -12.02
N ALA A 31 7.93 -18.85 -12.26
CA ALA A 31 6.59 -18.92 -12.86
C ALA A 31 6.54 -18.19 -14.22
N PRO A 32 7.22 -18.68 -15.28
CA PRO A 32 7.44 -17.94 -16.52
C PRO A 32 6.16 -17.56 -17.27
N THR A 33 5.10 -18.36 -17.12
CA THR A 33 3.81 -18.16 -17.79
C THR A 33 2.83 -17.29 -16.99
N LEU A 34 3.20 -16.87 -15.78
CA LEU A 34 2.35 -16.01 -14.96
C LEU A 34 2.28 -14.62 -15.59
N LYS A 35 1.04 -14.19 -15.89
CA LYS A 35 0.75 -12.91 -16.54
C LYS A 35 1.11 -11.73 -15.63
N HIS A 36 1.34 -10.58 -16.27
CA HIS A 36 1.56 -9.29 -15.61
C HIS A 36 2.72 -9.25 -14.60
N ARG A 37 3.72 -10.12 -14.78
CA ARG A 37 4.97 -10.00 -14.02
C ARG A 37 5.74 -8.78 -14.52
N THR A 38 6.30 -8.04 -13.58
CA THR A 38 7.05 -6.81 -13.74
C THR A 38 8.40 -6.93 -13.04
N TYR A 39 9.32 -6.02 -13.38
CA TYR A 39 10.56 -5.86 -12.65
C TYR A 39 10.28 -5.05 -11.40
N GLU A 40 10.52 -5.64 -10.24
CA GLU A 40 10.32 -5.01 -8.95
C GLU A 40 11.66 -4.84 -8.24
N TYR A 41 11.75 -3.83 -7.38
CA TYR A 41 12.88 -3.74 -6.45
C TYR A 41 12.86 -4.95 -5.52
N GLY A 42 14.01 -5.55 -5.23
CA GLY A 42 14.08 -6.70 -4.35
C GLY A 42 15.47 -6.89 -3.77
N ALA A 43 15.54 -7.30 -2.50
CA ALA A 43 16.80 -7.54 -1.80
C ALA A 43 17.66 -8.63 -2.48
N LYS A 44 17.03 -9.55 -3.20
CA LYS A 44 17.74 -10.60 -3.94
C LYS A 44 18.27 -10.03 -5.26
N VAL A 45 19.59 -10.02 -5.38
CA VAL A 45 20.30 -9.51 -6.54
C VAL A 45 20.18 -10.49 -7.70
N ILE A 46 19.46 -10.12 -8.76
CA ILE A 46 19.56 -10.78 -10.07
C ILE A 46 20.56 -9.97 -10.90
N SER A 47 21.64 -10.61 -11.35
CA SER A 47 22.64 -10.02 -12.26
C SER A 47 23.28 -8.70 -11.74
N GLY A 48 23.59 -8.63 -10.44
CA GLY A 48 24.26 -7.47 -9.83
C GLY A 48 23.38 -6.26 -9.52
N LYS A 49 22.07 -6.33 -9.78
CA LYS A 49 21.09 -5.28 -9.43
C LYS A 49 20.05 -5.80 -8.43
N PRO A 50 19.56 -4.97 -7.49
CA PRO A 50 18.53 -5.35 -6.52
C PRO A 50 17.14 -5.40 -7.18
N ILE A 51 16.98 -6.30 -8.15
CA ILE A 51 15.80 -6.44 -8.99
C ILE A 51 15.32 -7.88 -8.90
N THR A 52 14.01 -8.05 -8.80
CA THR A 52 13.33 -9.34 -8.89
C THR A 52 12.25 -9.31 -9.99
N LEU A 53 11.86 -10.48 -10.48
CA LEU A 53 10.75 -10.62 -11.43
C LEU A 53 9.54 -11.15 -10.68
N GLY A 54 8.45 -10.40 -10.67
CA GLY A 54 7.35 -10.65 -9.74
C GLY A 54 6.12 -9.80 -10.00
N HIS A 55 5.28 -9.67 -8.99
CA HIS A 55 4.17 -8.71 -8.97
C HIS A 55 4.45 -7.67 -7.89
N GLY A 56 4.17 -6.40 -8.15
CA GLY A 56 4.09 -5.37 -7.11
C GLY A 56 2.72 -5.35 -6.44
N TYR A 57 2.67 -5.13 -5.13
CA TYR A 57 1.42 -4.91 -4.39
C TYR A 57 1.46 -3.57 -3.66
N SER A 58 0.38 -2.81 -3.78
CA SER A 58 0.17 -1.56 -3.03
C SER A 58 -0.76 -1.82 -1.87
N THR A 59 -0.29 -1.52 -0.67
CA THR A 59 -1.07 -1.61 0.58
C THR A 59 -1.36 -0.22 1.10
N LEU A 60 -2.59 0.01 1.54
CA LEU A 60 -2.98 1.20 2.31
C LEU A 60 -3.68 0.75 3.58
N ALA A 61 -3.10 1.07 4.73
CA ALA A 61 -3.56 0.65 6.04
C ALA A 61 -3.82 1.84 6.97
N TRP A 62 -4.78 1.69 7.88
CA TRP A 62 -4.91 2.58 9.03
C TRP A 62 -3.96 2.17 10.14
N ILE A 63 -3.30 3.17 10.72
CA ILE A 63 -2.38 3.02 11.84
C ILE A 63 -3.05 3.66 13.07
N PRO A 64 -3.43 2.87 14.09
CA PRO A 64 -3.96 3.40 15.33
C PRO A 64 -2.86 4.16 16.09
N GLU A 65 -3.20 5.35 16.59
CA GLU A 65 -2.32 6.12 17.47
C GLU A 65 -2.53 5.69 18.94
N GLY A 66 -1.46 5.70 19.73
CA GLY A 66 -1.54 5.64 21.19
C GLY A 66 -1.16 4.31 21.82
N GLU A 67 -1.63 3.16 21.32
CA GLU A 67 -1.32 1.84 21.90
C GLU A 67 -1.32 0.70 20.87
N GLY A 68 -0.26 -0.12 20.90
CA GLY A 68 -0.10 -1.34 20.08
C GLY A 68 0.64 -1.14 18.75
N SER A 69 1.30 -2.21 18.29
CA SER A 69 2.01 -2.25 17.00
C SER A 69 1.22 -3.10 16.01
N TRP A 70 0.06 -2.59 15.57
CA TRP A 70 -0.78 -3.27 14.59
C TRP A 70 -1.30 -2.28 13.55
N ALA A 71 -1.69 -2.80 12.39
CA ALA A 71 -2.20 -2.03 11.27
C ALA A 71 -3.43 -2.71 10.70
N LEU A 72 -4.42 -1.93 10.27
CA LEU A 72 -5.63 -2.44 9.63
C LEU A 72 -5.59 -2.16 8.12
N PRO A 73 -5.33 -3.16 7.26
CA PRO A 73 -5.22 -2.94 5.81
C PRO A 73 -6.59 -2.66 5.20
N PHE A 74 -6.80 -1.46 4.64
CA PHE A 74 -8.04 -1.12 3.93
C PHE A 74 -8.07 -1.65 2.51
N ARG A 75 -6.92 -1.53 1.84
CA ARG A 75 -6.70 -1.97 0.47
C ARG A 75 -5.35 -2.67 0.40
N HIS A 76 -5.33 -3.78 -0.31
CA HIS A 76 -4.14 -4.52 -0.69
C HIS A 76 -4.40 -5.05 -2.09
N GLU A 77 -3.76 -4.44 -3.08
CA GLU A 77 -4.09 -4.65 -4.49
C GLU A 77 -2.81 -4.84 -5.29
N GLN A 78 -2.88 -5.72 -6.28
CA GLN A 78 -1.80 -5.91 -7.23
C GLN A 78 -1.69 -4.66 -8.11
N ILE A 79 -0.46 -4.14 -8.25
CA ILE A 79 -0.15 -3.06 -9.18
C ILE A 79 -0.11 -3.66 -10.58
N SER A 80 -0.92 -3.09 -11.48
CA SER A 80 -0.93 -3.52 -12.88
C SER A 80 0.41 -3.25 -13.55
N SER A 81 0.79 -4.09 -14.52
CA SER A 81 1.99 -3.89 -15.33
C SER A 81 2.00 -2.60 -16.17
N HIS A 82 0.87 -1.89 -16.22
CA HIS A 82 0.69 -0.63 -16.93
C HIS A 82 0.54 0.59 -15.99
N GLU A 83 0.71 0.38 -14.68
CA GLU A 83 0.56 1.41 -13.67
C GLU A 83 1.86 1.60 -12.87
N THR A 84 2.03 2.77 -12.28
CA THR A 84 3.14 3.06 -11.38
C THR A 84 2.67 2.94 -9.93
N PRO A 85 3.57 2.61 -8.97
CA PRO A 85 3.22 2.55 -7.55
C PRO A 85 2.54 3.83 -7.04
N ILE A 86 3.07 5.01 -7.40
CA ILE A 86 2.47 6.31 -7.07
C ILE A 86 1.03 6.44 -7.59
N LYS A 87 0.76 6.02 -8.83
CA LYS A 87 -0.59 6.11 -9.38
C LYS A 87 -1.57 5.20 -8.64
N GLY A 88 -1.15 3.97 -8.32
CA GLY A 88 -1.92 3.03 -7.49
C GLY A 88 -2.23 3.61 -6.11
N ALA A 89 -1.22 4.15 -5.44
CA ALA A 89 -1.35 4.82 -4.14
C ALA A 89 -2.34 5.99 -4.17
N VAL A 90 -2.28 6.86 -5.18
CA VAL A 90 -3.21 7.99 -5.34
C VAL A 90 -4.65 7.50 -5.52
N LEU A 91 -4.86 6.45 -6.32
CA LEU A 91 -6.19 5.87 -6.52
C LEU A 91 -6.74 5.26 -5.22
N GLN A 92 -5.95 4.42 -4.53
CA GLN A 92 -6.33 3.81 -3.25
C GLN A 92 -6.65 4.87 -2.20
N ARG A 93 -5.78 5.87 -2.05
CA ARG A 93 -6.00 7.00 -1.12
C ARG A 93 -7.30 7.72 -1.45
N THR A 94 -7.54 8.02 -2.72
CA THR A 94 -8.76 8.73 -3.16
C THR A 94 -10.02 7.91 -2.85
N GLN A 95 -10.00 6.61 -3.06
CA GLN A 95 -11.11 5.73 -2.71
C GLN A 95 -11.38 5.72 -1.20
N VAL A 96 -10.35 5.54 -0.37
CA VAL A 96 -10.52 5.53 1.09
C VAL A 96 -11.02 6.87 1.61
N CYS A 97 -10.43 7.98 1.17
CA CYS A 97 -10.79 9.33 1.63
C CYS A 97 -12.26 9.69 1.38
N ARG A 98 -12.93 9.09 0.38
CA ARG A 98 -14.37 9.31 0.14
C ARG A 98 -15.26 8.82 1.29
N HIS A 99 -14.75 7.92 2.12
CA HIS A 99 -15.50 7.34 3.24
C HIS A 99 -15.07 7.90 4.60
N LEU A 100 -14.02 8.74 4.64
CA LEU A 100 -13.55 9.34 5.88
C LEU A 100 -14.23 10.70 6.11
N GLN A 101 -14.71 10.93 7.33
CA GLN A 101 -15.37 12.19 7.69
C GLN A 101 -14.39 13.36 7.84
N GLN A 102 -13.12 13.06 8.08
CA GLN A 102 -12.06 14.03 8.27
C GLN A 102 -10.89 13.71 7.33
N ARG A 103 -10.13 14.74 6.94
CA ARG A 103 -8.94 14.57 6.11
C ARG A 103 -7.84 13.82 6.90
N PRO A 104 -7.40 12.62 6.45
CA PRO A 104 -6.36 11.88 7.13
C PRO A 104 -4.98 12.51 6.93
N ILE A 105 -4.03 12.11 7.78
CA ILE A 105 -2.59 12.22 7.53
C ILE A 105 -2.18 10.94 6.79
N THR A 106 -1.38 11.06 5.72
CA THR A 106 -0.91 9.89 4.97
C THR A 106 0.60 9.85 4.98
N LEU A 107 1.16 8.71 5.37
CA LEU A 107 2.58 8.44 5.47
C LEU A 107 3.00 7.52 4.32
N TRP A 108 4.08 7.90 3.65
CA TRP A 108 4.69 7.18 2.53
C TRP A 108 6.21 7.28 2.69
N ASP A 109 6.94 6.30 2.18
CA ASP A 109 8.39 6.36 2.16
C ASP A 109 8.92 7.18 0.98
N SER A 110 10.24 7.21 0.81
CA SER A 110 10.91 7.98 -0.25
C SER A 110 10.62 7.48 -1.66
N GLU A 111 10.02 6.30 -1.87
CA GLU A 111 9.63 5.83 -3.20
C GLU A 111 8.55 6.75 -3.81
N TYR A 112 7.76 7.42 -2.96
CA TYR A 112 6.60 8.21 -3.37
C TYR A 112 6.86 9.72 -3.51
N GLY A 113 8.10 10.19 -3.32
CA GLY A 113 8.50 11.60 -3.47
C GLY A 113 9.31 12.14 -2.30
#